data_AF-W0EWT2-F1
#
_entry.id   AF-W0EWT2-F1
#
_cell.length_a   1.000
_cell.length_b   1.000
_cell.length_c   1.000
_cell.angle_alpha   90.00
_cell.angle_beta   90.00
_cell.angle_gamma   90.00
#
_symmetry.space_group_name_H-M   'P 1'
#
loop_
_entity.id
_entity.type
_entity.pdbx_description
1 polymer ?
#
loop_
_entity_poly.entity_id
_entity_poly.type
_entity_poly.pdbx_seq_one_letter_code
_entity_poly.pdbx_strand_id
1 'polypeptide(L)'
;MKKFLFFASLSIVAAWPVLTSAQSQQSQSAASAKNRLFVQEALKNHRMITIDEFNMAGAHAIACWGFEFDDEGYVCALYYSDPASSWNNTQTGRDLSLGRIEVKYHTDSDWSPYMATETLIGGEIVHGEVPIIRIYSYDQGTELWESYFKSHPSSVESVKQSTLNENEEYYDLQGRRVKNPTKGIYITKSGKKVLFFQQP
;
A
#
# COMPACT_ATOMS: atom_id res chain seq x y z
N MET A 1 -8.34 -18.24 -23.45
CA MET A 1 -8.87 -17.78 -24.75
C MET A 1 -10.02 -16.82 -24.49
N LYS A 2 -9.93 -15.59 -25.03
CA LYS A 2 -10.92 -14.51 -24.88
C LYS A 2 -12.20 -14.86 -25.64
N LYS A 3 -13.40 -14.55 -25.10
CA LYS A 3 -14.65 -14.62 -25.86
C LYS A 3 -15.31 -13.24 -25.97
N PHE A 4 -15.56 -12.87 -27.21
CA PHE A 4 -16.30 -11.70 -27.68
C PHE A 4 -17.81 -11.97 -27.68
N LEU A 5 -18.60 -10.92 -27.54
CA LEU A 5 -20.06 -10.90 -27.69
C LEU A 5 -20.48 -10.53 -29.12
N PHE A 6 -21.53 -11.19 -29.62
CA PHE A 6 -22.42 -10.69 -30.67
C PHE A 6 -23.85 -11.23 -30.46
N PHE A 7 -24.86 -10.38 -30.69
CA PHE A 7 -26.30 -10.69 -30.59
C PHE A 7 -26.89 -11.06 -31.97
N ALA A 8 -27.78 -12.06 -32.03
CA ALA A 8 -28.88 -12.13 -33.01
C ALA A 8 -30.02 -13.11 -32.61
N SER A 9 -31.24 -12.55 -32.60
CA SER A 9 -32.62 -13.07 -32.80
C SER A 9 -33.19 -14.36 -32.15
N LEU A 10 -34.20 -14.10 -31.31
CA LEU A 10 -35.49 -14.77 -31.01
C LEU A 10 -35.80 -16.19 -31.54
N SER A 11 -36.23 -17.04 -30.59
CA SER A 11 -37.46 -17.83 -30.70
C SER A 11 -38.09 -18.00 -29.31
N ILE A 12 -39.41 -17.82 -29.25
CA ILE A 12 -40.26 -17.81 -28.05
C ILE A 12 -40.65 -19.26 -27.71
N VAL A 13 -40.35 -19.71 -26.49
CA VAL A 13 -41.11 -20.76 -25.80
C VAL A 13 -41.38 -20.27 -24.38
N ALA A 14 -42.65 -20.27 -24.01
CA ALA A 14 -43.13 -19.69 -22.77
C ALA A 14 -42.93 -20.63 -21.56
N ALA A 15 -42.55 -19.99 -20.45
CA ALA A 15 -42.90 -20.28 -19.06
C ALA A 15 -42.43 -21.60 -18.44
N TRP A 16 -41.41 -21.48 -17.58
CA TRP A 16 -41.53 -21.60 -16.11
C TRP A 16 -40.43 -20.73 -15.51
N PRO A 17 -40.70 -19.86 -14.51
CA PRO A 17 -39.64 -19.03 -13.96
C PRO A 17 -38.73 -19.90 -13.10
N VAL A 18 -37.48 -20.05 -13.56
CA VAL A 18 -36.32 -20.32 -12.72
C VAL A 18 -36.17 -19.11 -11.79
N LEU A 19 -36.97 -19.08 -10.73
CA LEU A 19 -36.99 -18.02 -9.72
C LEU A 19 -36.05 -18.34 -8.54
N THR A 20 -35.23 -19.38 -8.64
CA THR A 20 -34.30 -19.79 -7.59
C THR A 20 -32.85 -19.39 -7.84
N SER A 21 -32.44 -19.02 -9.06
CA SER A 21 -31.06 -18.56 -9.33
C SER A 21 -30.91 -17.03 -9.29
N ALA A 22 -31.93 -16.26 -9.69
CA ALA A 22 -31.86 -14.80 -9.67
C ALA A 22 -31.84 -14.19 -8.25
N GLN A 23 -32.49 -14.84 -7.28
CA GLN A 23 -32.43 -14.43 -5.87
C GLN A 23 -31.11 -14.79 -5.17
N SER A 24 -30.36 -15.77 -5.70
CA SER A 24 -29.04 -16.14 -5.16
C SER A 24 -27.93 -15.15 -5.52
N GLN A 25 -28.08 -14.38 -6.61
CA GLN A 25 -27.12 -13.33 -7.00
C GLN A 25 -27.48 -11.94 -6.45
N GLN A 26 -28.76 -11.69 -6.15
CA GLN A 26 -29.22 -10.41 -5.61
C GLN A 26 -28.99 -10.27 -4.08
N SER A 27 -28.47 -11.33 -3.44
CA SER A 27 -28.20 -11.43 -2.00
C SER A 27 -26.72 -11.62 -1.65
N GLN A 28 -25.79 -11.31 -2.57
CA GLN A 28 -24.43 -10.96 -2.17
C GLN A 28 -24.53 -9.67 -1.36
N SER A 29 -24.26 -9.75 -0.04
CA SER A 29 -24.67 -8.72 0.91
C SER A 29 -24.14 -7.33 0.55
N ALA A 30 -24.89 -6.29 0.95
CA ALA A 30 -24.44 -4.92 0.79
C ALA A 30 -23.08 -4.65 1.48
N ALA A 31 -22.70 -5.44 2.49
CA ALA A 31 -21.43 -5.33 3.19
C ALA A 31 -20.25 -5.82 2.34
N SER A 32 -20.37 -6.99 1.70
CA SER A 32 -19.34 -7.53 0.79
C SER A 32 -19.10 -6.57 -0.40
N ALA A 33 -20.17 -6.00 -0.95
CA ALA A 33 -20.10 -5.03 -2.02
C ALA A 33 -19.42 -3.71 -1.60
N LYS A 34 -19.65 -3.24 -0.36
CA LYS A 34 -19.00 -2.03 0.19
C LYS A 34 -17.49 -2.24 0.37
N ASN A 35 -17.08 -3.38 0.93
CA ASN A 35 -15.66 -3.68 1.13
C ASN A 35 -14.90 -3.76 -0.19
N ARG A 36 -15.48 -4.42 -1.20
CA ARG A 36 -14.94 -4.43 -2.57
C ARG A 36 -14.70 -3.02 -3.10
N LEU A 37 -15.75 -2.19 -3.07
CA LEU A 37 -15.68 -0.83 -3.63
C LEU A 37 -14.65 0.03 -2.89
N PHE A 38 -14.56 -0.11 -1.57
CA PHE A 38 -13.57 0.60 -0.76
C PHE A 38 -12.13 0.22 -1.13
N VAL A 39 -11.83 -1.08 -1.25
CA VAL A 39 -10.47 -1.54 -1.60
C VAL A 39 -10.10 -1.09 -3.01
N GLN A 40 -11.00 -1.25 -3.98
CA GLN A 40 -10.77 -0.82 -5.36
C GLN A 40 -10.54 0.70 -5.46
N GLU A 41 -11.31 1.50 -4.72
CA GLU A 41 -11.14 2.95 -4.65
C GLU A 41 -9.80 3.34 -4.00
N ALA A 42 -9.44 2.71 -2.89
CA ALA A 42 -8.19 2.98 -2.20
C ALA A 42 -6.96 2.66 -3.07
N LEU A 43 -6.98 1.51 -3.77
CA LEU A 43 -5.90 1.15 -4.71
C LEU A 43 -5.81 2.11 -5.90
N LYS A 44 -6.95 2.52 -6.48
CA LYS A 44 -6.99 3.48 -7.58
C LYS A 44 -6.42 4.85 -7.19
N ASN A 45 -6.60 5.24 -5.93
CA ASN A 45 -6.08 6.50 -5.38
C ASN A 45 -4.70 6.35 -4.74
N HIS A 46 -3.99 5.24 -4.97
CA HIS A 46 -2.64 5.00 -4.46
C HIS A 46 -2.53 5.14 -2.92
N ARG A 47 -3.59 4.76 -2.20
CA ARG A 47 -3.64 4.75 -0.74
C ARG A 47 -2.98 3.49 -0.19
N MET A 48 -2.33 3.64 0.96
CA MET A 48 -1.91 2.49 1.77
C MET A 48 -3.14 1.89 2.45
N ILE A 49 -3.21 0.56 2.56
CA ILE A 49 -4.32 -0.15 3.20
C ILE A 49 -3.80 -0.97 4.38
N THR A 50 -4.52 -0.94 5.50
CA THR A 50 -4.27 -1.82 6.64
C THR A 50 -5.57 -2.50 7.07
N ILE A 51 -5.47 -3.69 7.63
CA ILE A 51 -6.60 -4.49 8.06
C ILE A 51 -6.47 -4.81 9.55
N ASP A 52 -7.57 -4.68 10.28
CA ASP A 52 -7.73 -5.13 11.66
C ASP A 52 -8.36 -6.52 11.65
N GLU A 53 -7.66 -7.48 12.21
CA GLU A 53 -8.10 -8.85 12.41
C GLU A 53 -8.37 -9.12 13.88
N PHE A 54 -9.35 -9.99 14.19
CA PHE A 54 -9.61 -10.42 15.57
C PHE A 54 -9.27 -11.87 15.76
N ASN A 55 -8.34 -12.18 16.66
CA ASN A 55 -8.11 -13.54 17.10
C ASN A 55 -8.25 -13.66 18.63
N MET A 56 -8.00 -14.85 19.18
CA MET A 56 -8.12 -15.11 20.62
C MET A 56 -7.17 -14.26 21.49
N ALA A 57 -6.08 -13.73 20.91
CA ALA A 57 -5.12 -12.86 21.59
C ALA A 57 -5.50 -11.37 21.53
N GLY A 58 -6.55 -11.00 20.77
CA GLY A 58 -7.07 -9.63 20.67
C GLY A 58 -7.13 -9.12 19.24
N ALA A 59 -7.28 -7.79 19.12
CA ALA A 59 -7.24 -7.09 17.85
C ALA A 59 -5.79 -6.92 17.37
N HIS A 60 -5.53 -7.18 16.09
CA HIS A 60 -4.22 -7.12 15.48
C HIS A 60 -4.28 -6.47 14.11
N ALA A 61 -3.30 -5.63 13.77
CA ALA A 61 -3.31 -4.87 12.52
C ALA A 61 -2.18 -5.30 11.59
N ILE A 62 -2.53 -5.58 10.34
CA ILE A 62 -1.59 -5.95 9.27
C ILE A 62 -1.59 -4.91 8.15
N ALA A 63 -0.43 -4.70 7.52
CA ALA A 63 -0.30 -3.84 6.35
C ALA A 63 -0.50 -4.65 5.07
N CYS A 64 -1.34 -4.15 4.17
CA CYS A 64 -1.68 -4.80 2.91
C CYS A 64 -1.05 -4.06 1.73
N TRP A 65 -0.32 -4.81 0.91
CA TRP A 65 0.44 -4.30 -0.25
C TRP A 65 -0.24 -4.60 -1.58
N GLY A 66 -1.15 -5.58 -1.61
CA GLY A 66 -1.84 -5.99 -2.83
C GLY A 66 -3.04 -6.87 -2.55
N PHE A 67 -3.90 -7.00 -3.55
CA PHE A 67 -5.15 -7.76 -3.48
C PHE A 67 -5.35 -8.52 -4.80
N GLU A 68 -5.84 -9.75 -4.71
CA GLU A 68 -6.39 -10.51 -5.84
C GLU A 68 -7.91 -10.39 -5.80
N PHE A 69 -8.52 -10.34 -6.99
CA PHE A 69 -9.96 -10.28 -7.14
C PHE A 69 -10.46 -11.47 -7.93
N ASP A 70 -11.60 -12.02 -7.55
CA ASP A 70 -12.30 -13.04 -8.33
C ASP A 70 -13.02 -12.44 -9.55
N ASP A 71 -13.67 -13.30 -10.34
CA ASP A 71 -14.39 -12.89 -11.57
C ASP A 71 -15.57 -11.95 -11.30
N GLU A 72 -16.05 -11.88 -10.05
CA GLU A 72 -17.13 -11.01 -9.58
C GLU A 72 -16.59 -9.73 -8.92
N GLY A 73 -15.25 -9.61 -8.85
CA GLY A 73 -14.52 -8.47 -8.33
C GLY A 73 -14.40 -8.45 -6.81
N TYR A 74 -14.75 -9.52 -6.08
CA TYR A 74 -14.52 -9.61 -4.64
C TYR A 74 -13.06 -9.95 -4.34
N VAL A 75 -12.56 -9.52 -3.18
CA VAL A 75 -11.20 -9.82 -2.76
C VAL A 75 -11.08 -11.30 -2.43
N CYS A 76 -10.28 -12.06 -3.18
CA CYS A 76 -10.09 -13.50 -2.95
C CYS A 76 -8.73 -13.84 -2.32
N ALA A 77 -7.78 -12.90 -2.34
CA ALA A 77 -6.54 -12.99 -1.58
C ALA A 77 -5.96 -11.60 -1.32
N LEU A 78 -5.10 -11.51 -0.30
CA LEU A 78 -4.34 -10.30 0.00
C LEU A 78 -2.86 -10.62 0.23
N TYR A 79 -2.02 -9.64 -0.12
CA TYR A 79 -0.59 -9.65 0.10
C TYR A 79 -0.26 -8.73 1.25
N TYR A 80 0.39 -9.23 2.29
CA TYR A 80 0.52 -8.52 3.56
C TYR A 80 1.89 -8.64 4.19
N SER A 81 2.23 -7.67 5.02
CA SER A 81 3.30 -7.79 6.00
C SER A 81 2.68 -7.69 7.40
N ASP A 82 2.96 -8.69 8.22
CA ASP A 82 2.47 -8.74 9.59
C ASP A 82 3.65 -8.55 10.56
N PRO A 83 3.62 -7.54 11.45
CA PRO A 83 4.70 -7.32 12.41
C PRO A 83 4.90 -8.48 13.40
N ALA A 84 3.88 -9.31 13.63
CA ALA A 84 3.96 -10.52 14.45
C ALA A 84 4.53 -11.74 13.71
N SER A 85 4.71 -11.66 12.38
CA SER A 85 5.22 -12.78 11.55
C SER A 85 6.56 -13.33 12.05
N SER A 86 7.41 -12.45 12.61
CA SER A 86 8.74 -12.83 13.13
C SER A 86 8.67 -13.93 14.19
N TRP A 87 7.58 -14.03 14.96
CA TRP A 87 7.36 -15.09 15.95
C TRP A 87 7.08 -16.45 15.28
N ASN A 88 6.24 -16.48 14.24
CA ASN A 88 5.92 -17.69 13.47
C ASN A 88 7.06 -18.14 12.53
N ASN A 89 7.87 -17.19 12.06
CA ASN A 89 8.99 -17.44 11.15
C ASN A 89 10.08 -18.33 11.77
N THR A 90 10.35 -18.16 13.07
CA THR A 90 11.27 -19.03 13.81
C THR A 90 10.82 -20.49 13.92
N GLN A 91 9.51 -20.76 13.85
CA GLN A 91 8.95 -22.11 14.00
C GLN A 91 8.76 -22.84 12.67
N THR A 92 8.64 -22.12 11.56
CA THR A 92 8.36 -22.70 10.22
C THR A 92 9.53 -22.60 9.23
N GLY A 93 10.62 -21.91 9.59
CA GLY A 93 11.79 -21.74 8.73
C GLY A 93 11.52 -20.90 7.48
N ARG A 94 10.45 -20.11 7.47
CA ARG A 94 10.09 -19.21 6.35
C ARG A 94 10.52 -17.78 6.68
N ASP A 95 11.17 -17.12 5.73
CA ASP A 95 11.44 -15.68 5.73
C ASP A 95 10.29 -14.98 4.99
N LEU A 96 9.21 -14.67 5.69
CA LEU A 96 8.04 -14.01 5.09
C LEU A 96 8.08 -12.52 5.42
N SER A 97 8.86 -11.77 4.64
CA SER A 97 8.75 -10.31 4.58
C SER A 97 7.45 -9.86 3.90
N LEU A 98 6.90 -10.68 3.00
CA LEU A 98 5.61 -10.51 2.34
C LEU A 98 4.87 -11.86 2.28
N GLY A 99 3.73 -11.95 2.95
CA GLY A 99 2.82 -13.10 2.91
C GLY A 99 1.71 -12.93 1.88
N ARG A 100 1.13 -14.06 1.45
CA ARG A 100 -0.14 -14.12 0.72
C ARG A 100 -1.12 -14.93 1.58
N ILE A 101 -2.34 -14.44 1.74
CA ILE A 101 -3.41 -15.16 2.45
C ILE A 101 -4.71 -15.11 1.66
N GLU A 102 -5.42 -16.22 1.64
CA GLU A 102 -6.72 -16.33 0.97
C GLU A 102 -7.82 -15.66 1.80
N VAL A 103 -8.77 -15.04 1.12
CA VAL A 103 -9.95 -14.42 1.72
C VAL A 103 -11.18 -15.22 1.34
N LYS A 104 -11.95 -15.62 2.34
CA LYS A 104 -13.19 -16.38 2.20
C LYS A 104 -14.36 -15.58 2.73
N TYR A 105 -15.52 -15.73 2.10
CA TYR A 105 -16.76 -15.08 2.51
C TYR A 105 -17.75 -16.11 3.03
N HIS A 106 -18.31 -15.83 4.20
CA HIS A 106 -19.20 -16.75 4.90
C HIS A 106 -20.66 -16.27 4.81
N THR A 107 -21.51 -17.05 4.14
CA THR A 107 -22.91 -16.67 3.87
C THR A 107 -23.79 -16.63 5.11
N ASP A 108 -23.44 -17.39 6.14
CA ASP A 108 -24.09 -17.43 7.45
C ASP A 108 -23.79 -16.19 8.32
N SER A 109 -22.77 -15.40 7.95
CA SER A 109 -22.37 -14.17 8.64
C SER A 109 -22.54 -12.91 7.78
N ASP A 110 -23.62 -12.85 6.98
CA ASP A 110 -23.89 -11.73 6.06
C ASP A 110 -22.75 -11.45 5.07
N TRP A 111 -22.10 -12.51 4.58
CA TRP A 111 -20.91 -12.43 3.74
C TRP A 111 -19.75 -11.67 4.40
N SER A 112 -19.52 -11.92 5.69
CA SER A 112 -18.33 -11.38 6.35
C SER A 112 -17.06 -12.02 5.78
N PRO A 113 -16.01 -11.24 5.52
CA PRO A 113 -14.74 -11.75 5.02
C PRO A 113 -13.84 -12.31 6.14
N TYR A 114 -13.17 -13.42 5.86
CA TYR A 114 -12.24 -14.10 6.76
C TYR A 114 -10.94 -14.42 6.02
N MET A 115 -9.82 -14.33 6.72
CA MET A 115 -8.51 -14.75 6.23
C MET A 115 -8.25 -16.21 6.59
N ALA A 116 -7.88 -17.03 5.62
CA ALA A 116 -7.55 -18.44 5.82
C ALA A 116 -6.14 -18.59 6.41
N THR A 117 -6.03 -18.82 7.71
CA THR A 117 -4.76 -18.89 8.43
C THR A 117 -4.27 -20.33 8.62
N GLU A 118 -2.97 -20.46 8.84
CA GLU A 118 -2.33 -21.72 9.21
C GLU A 118 -1.48 -21.47 10.45
N THR A 119 -1.52 -22.39 11.42
CA THR A 119 -0.71 -22.31 12.65
C THR A 119 -0.16 -23.69 12.99
N LEU A 120 1.06 -23.73 13.50
CA LEU A 120 1.69 -24.95 13.99
C LEU A 120 1.30 -25.18 15.46
N ILE A 121 0.50 -26.22 15.74
CA ILE A 121 0.11 -26.62 17.11
C ILE A 121 0.65 -28.02 17.36
N GLY A 122 1.57 -28.17 18.33
CA GLY A 122 2.12 -29.48 18.69
C GLY A 122 2.88 -30.18 17.56
N GLY A 123 3.38 -29.44 16.56
CA GLY A 123 4.08 -30.00 15.39
C GLY A 123 3.17 -30.30 14.19
N GLU A 124 1.86 -30.12 14.32
CA GLU A 124 0.90 -30.28 13.23
C GLU A 124 0.43 -28.92 12.71
N ILE A 125 0.25 -28.81 11.39
CA ILE A 125 -0.33 -27.62 10.77
C ILE A 125 -1.85 -27.70 10.94
N VAL A 126 -2.39 -26.73 11.65
CA VAL A 126 -3.82 -26.55 11.86
C VAL A 126 -4.29 -25.38 11.00
N HIS A 127 -5.33 -25.61 10.21
CA HIS A 127 -5.96 -24.58 9.38
C HIS A 127 -7.09 -23.90 10.17
N GLY A 128 -7.14 -22.58 10.09
CA GLY A 128 -8.13 -21.75 10.77
C GLY A 128 -8.58 -20.58 9.91
N GLU A 129 -9.49 -19.79 10.45
CA GLU A 129 -10.02 -18.60 9.79
C GLU A 129 -10.13 -17.47 10.79
N VAL A 130 -9.64 -16.28 10.40
CA VAL A 130 -9.63 -15.08 11.25
C VAL A 130 -10.51 -14.00 10.59
N PRO A 131 -11.52 -13.46 11.28
CA PRO A 131 -12.39 -12.44 10.70
C PRO A 131 -11.64 -11.15 10.42
N ILE A 132 -11.90 -10.57 9.25
CA ILE A 132 -11.50 -9.19 8.92
C ILE A 132 -12.55 -8.25 9.51
N ILE A 133 -12.19 -7.50 10.55
CA ILE A 133 -13.13 -6.64 11.28
C ILE A 133 -13.23 -5.27 10.60
N ARG A 134 -12.09 -4.68 10.24
CA ARG A 134 -12.00 -3.30 9.76
C ARG A 134 -10.91 -3.17 8.71
N ILE A 135 -11.11 -2.21 7.81
CA ILE A 135 -10.14 -1.82 6.80
C ILE A 135 -9.92 -0.31 6.93
N TYR A 136 -8.66 0.10 6.99
CA TYR A 136 -8.25 1.51 6.97
C TYR A 136 -7.50 1.81 5.67
N SER A 137 -7.68 3.01 5.14
CA SER A 137 -6.87 3.51 4.03
C SER A 137 -6.27 4.88 4.37
N TYR A 138 -5.05 5.12 3.90
CA TYR A 138 -4.28 6.32 4.19
C TYR A 138 -3.81 6.98 2.89
N ASP A 139 -4.12 8.27 2.73
CA ASP A 139 -3.61 9.10 1.65
C ASP A 139 -2.14 9.48 1.87
N GLN A 140 -1.41 9.68 0.78
CA GLN A 140 0.00 10.10 0.82
C GLN A 140 0.18 11.53 1.36
N GLY A 141 -0.85 12.38 1.22
CA GLY A 141 -0.80 13.78 1.66
C GLY A 141 0.17 14.67 0.88
N THR A 142 0.68 14.21 -0.28
CA THR A 142 1.69 14.91 -1.09
C THR A 142 1.30 16.35 -1.42
N GLU A 143 0.04 16.57 -1.83
CA GLU A 143 -0.46 17.91 -2.17
C GLU A 143 -0.44 18.90 -0.98
N LEU A 144 -0.64 18.38 0.24
CA LEU A 144 -0.57 19.20 1.46
C LEU A 144 0.86 19.70 1.68
N TRP A 145 1.85 18.82 1.50
CA TRP A 145 3.26 19.18 1.60
C TRP A 145 3.71 20.12 0.49
N GLU A 146 3.27 19.88 -0.75
CA GLU A 146 3.54 20.81 -1.85
C GLU A 146 2.98 22.21 -1.59
N SER A 147 1.74 22.29 -1.10
CA SER A 147 1.10 23.56 -0.72
C SER A 147 1.86 24.25 0.43
N TYR A 148 2.27 23.48 1.43
CA TYR A 148 3.07 23.98 2.55
C TYR A 148 4.39 24.58 2.07
N PHE A 149 5.16 23.89 1.24
CA PHE A 149 6.43 24.40 0.73
C PHE A 149 6.28 25.56 -0.25
N LYS A 150 5.18 25.63 -1.02
CA LYS A 150 4.85 26.79 -1.87
C LYS A 150 4.54 28.04 -1.04
N SER A 151 3.84 27.88 0.08
CA SER A 151 3.46 28.98 0.98
C SER A 151 4.53 29.36 1.99
N HIS A 152 5.48 28.45 2.26
CA HIS A 152 6.63 28.65 3.14
C HIS A 152 7.93 28.37 2.38
N PRO A 153 8.26 29.17 1.36
CA PRO A 153 9.50 28.98 0.62
C PRO A 153 10.67 29.07 1.61
N SER A 154 11.44 27.99 1.72
CA SER A 154 12.69 28.00 2.48
C SER A 154 13.62 29.08 1.90
N SER A 155 14.48 29.68 2.73
CA SER A 155 15.46 30.72 2.33
C SER A 155 16.52 30.25 1.31
N VAL A 156 16.36 29.07 0.74
CA VAL A 156 17.18 28.53 -0.36
C VAL A 156 16.65 29.11 -1.67
N GLU A 157 17.08 30.32 -1.99
CA GLU A 157 16.96 30.84 -3.35
C GLU A 157 17.88 30.03 -4.27
N SER A 158 17.39 29.68 -5.46
CA SER A 158 18.24 29.16 -6.53
C SER A 158 19.25 30.24 -6.89
N VAL A 159 20.51 30.06 -6.47
CA VAL A 159 21.61 30.97 -6.76
C VAL A 159 21.74 31.13 -8.27
N LYS A 160 21.43 32.32 -8.78
CA LYS A 160 21.87 32.73 -10.11
C LYS A 160 23.39 32.86 -10.07
N GLN A 161 24.07 32.03 -10.85
CA GLN A 161 25.53 32.02 -10.96
C GLN A 161 26.03 33.42 -11.36
N SER A 162 26.73 34.11 -10.46
CA SER A 162 27.34 35.41 -10.77
C SER A 162 28.48 35.23 -11.77
N THR A 163 28.53 36.07 -12.79
CA THR A 163 29.50 36.03 -13.89
C THR A 163 30.74 36.89 -13.64
N LEU A 164 31.03 37.25 -12.39
CA LEU A 164 32.13 38.15 -12.04
C LEU A 164 33.17 37.47 -11.15
N ASN A 165 34.42 37.47 -11.61
CA ASN A 165 35.64 37.07 -10.92
C ASN A 165 35.90 37.99 -9.69
N GLU A 166 35.11 37.84 -8.64
CA GLU A 166 35.51 38.27 -7.30
C GLU A 166 36.43 37.21 -6.67
N ASN A 167 37.34 37.62 -5.79
CA ASN A 167 38.12 36.68 -4.98
C ASN A 167 37.16 35.75 -4.22
N GLU A 168 37.04 34.50 -4.66
CA GLU A 168 36.02 33.57 -4.18
C GLU A 168 36.25 33.27 -2.68
N GLU A 169 35.32 33.73 -1.83
CA GLU A 169 35.32 33.40 -0.41
C GLU A 169 34.58 32.07 -0.19
N TYR A 170 35.18 31.17 0.59
CA TYR A 170 34.61 29.86 0.90
C TYR A 170 34.15 29.80 2.35
N TYR A 171 33.02 29.12 2.57
CA TYR A 171 32.45 28.84 3.88
C TYR A 171 32.26 27.33 4.05
N ASP A 172 32.52 26.81 5.24
CA ASP A 172 32.16 25.43 5.55
C ASP A 172 30.64 25.27 5.76
N LEU A 173 30.20 24.04 6.00
CA LEU A 173 28.77 23.73 6.23
C LEU A 173 28.21 24.35 7.52
N GLN A 174 29.06 24.94 8.37
CA GLN A 174 28.66 25.68 9.58
C GLN A 174 28.70 27.20 9.37
N GLY A 175 28.99 27.67 8.16
CA GLY A 175 29.02 29.09 7.81
C GLY A 175 30.30 29.82 8.24
N ARG A 176 31.37 29.10 8.62
CA ARG A 176 32.67 29.73 8.97
C ARG A 176 33.50 29.96 7.71
N ARG A 177 34.13 31.12 7.60
CA ARG A 177 35.02 31.46 6.48
C ARG A 177 36.30 30.61 6.51
N VAL A 178 36.64 30.01 5.37
CA VAL A 178 37.82 29.17 5.18
C VAL A 178 38.73 29.79 4.12
N LYS A 179 40.01 30.01 4.48
CA LYS A 179 41.05 30.48 3.55
C LYS A 179 41.83 29.26 3.06
N ASN A 180 41.93 29.08 1.75
CA ASN A 180 42.64 27.97 1.07
C ASN A 180 42.09 26.57 1.39
N PRO A 181 40.86 26.24 0.97
CA PRO A 181 40.33 24.89 1.12
C PRO A 181 41.17 23.88 0.33
N THR A 182 41.64 22.82 1.00
CA THR A 182 42.45 21.75 0.37
C THR A 182 41.68 20.44 0.24
N LYS A 183 40.62 20.24 1.03
CA LYS A 183 39.78 19.03 1.02
C LYS A 183 38.42 19.28 1.65
N GLY A 184 37.34 18.88 0.98
CA GLY A 184 35.97 18.88 1.54
C GLY A 184 34.96 19.65 0.71
N ILE A 185 33.72 19.72 1.23
CA ILE A 185 32.59 20.45 0.63
C ILE A 185 32.51 21.84 1.25
N TYR A 186 32.42 22.87 0.40
CA TYR A 186 32.30 24.27 0.81
C TYR A 186 31.19 24.97 0.04
N ILE A 187 30.76 26.10 0.56
CA ILE A 187 29.78 27.00 -0.04
C ILE A 187 30.51 28.31 -0.36
N THR A 188 30.46 28.77 -1.61
CA THR A 188 31.00 30.09 -1.97
C THR A 188 30.14 31.21 -1.40
N LYS A 189 30.64 32.44 -1.36
CA LYS A 189 29.83 33.63 -1.04
C LYS A 189 28.55 33.74 -1.87
N SER A 190 28.57 33.27 -3.12
CA SER A 190 27.38 33.23 -3.99
C SER A 190 26.41 32.10 -3.63
N GLY A 191 26.78 31.14 -2.78
CA GLY A 191 25.94 30.00 -2.39
C GLY A 191 26.19 28.75 -3.25
N LYS A 192 27.19 28.76 -4.14
CA LYS A 192 27.58 27.60 -4.95
C LYS A 192 28.27 26.56 -4.07
N LYS A 193 27.84 25.30 -4.16
CA LYS A 193 28.52 24.17 -3.53
C LYS A 193 29.74 23.77 -4.38
N VAL A 194 30.90 23.66 -3.75
CA VAL A 194 32.18 23.28 -4.39
C VAL A 194 32.85 22.16 -3.59
N LEU A 195 33.55 21.27 -4.29
CA LEU A 195 34.23 20.11 -3.71
C LEU A 195 35.73 20.20 -4.02
N PHE A 196 36.57 20.19 -2.98
CA PHE A 196 38.02 20.14 -3.12
C PHE A 196 38.51 18.72 -2.82
N PHE A 197 39.34 18.19 -3.71
CA PHE A 197 40.04 16.92 -3.53
C PHE A 197 41.48 17.21 -3.14
N GLN A 198 42.01 16.41 -2.22
CA GLN A 198 43.43 16.45 -1.87
C GLN A 198 44.23 16.02 -3.11
N GLN A 199 45.02 16.93 -3.68
CA GLN A 199 45.96 16.57 -4.73
C GLN A 199 47.05 15.66 -4.13
N PRO A 200 47.45 14.59 -4.85
CA PRO A 200 48.48 13.66 -4.40
C PRO A 200 49.84 14.33 -4.22
#